data_AF-A0A3M4M3I4-F1
#
_entry.id   AF-A0A3M4M3I4-F1
#
_cell.length_a   1.000
_cell.length_b   1.000
_cell.length_c   1.000
_cell.angle_alpha   90.00
_cell.angle_beta   90.00
_cell.angle_gamma   90.00
#
_symmetry.space_group_name_H-M   'P 1'
#
loop_
_entity.id
_entity.type
_entity.pdbx_description
1 polymer ?
#
loop_
_entity_poly.entity_id
_entity_poly.type
_entity_poly.pdbx_seq_one_letter_code
_entity_poly.pdbx_strand_id
1 'polypeptide(L)'
;MACAAVRIPGIVQNRSNKFNSGWILPFVRMGSTRLCIQMSGIGYRLRKERERLGLSQRAFGEIGGVEANAQGKYESGDRAPKADYLAAVAAKGVDVLYVLTGTPTPIPIDNLSTAEEKVLGSYRTLHKEDQDAISRLTITLAELSASYSIHNKSLPDDH
;
A
#
# COMPACT_ATOMS: atom_id res chain seq x y z
N MET A 1 53.36 -53.37 -18.85
CA MET A 1 54.24 -54.20 -17.99
C MET A 1 54.37 -53.48 -16.66
N ALA A 2 54.23 -54.04 -15.47
CA ALA A 2 53.73 -55.29 -14.91
C ALA A 2 53.63 -55.05 -13.39
N CYS A 3 52.70 -55.70 -12.68
CA CYS A 3 52.74 -56.14 -11.25
C CYS A 3 53.17 -55.15 -10.12
N ALA A 4 52.72 -55.24 -8.87
CA ALA A 4 51.80 -56.11 -8.14
C ALA A 4 51.49 -55.49 -6.76
N ALA A 5 50.49 -56.09 -6.11
CA ALA A 5 49.90 -55.81 -4.80
C ALA A 5 50.82 -55.93 -3.58
N VAL A 6 50.41 -55.31 -2.45
CA VAL A 6 50.50 -55.94 -1.11
C VAL A 6 49.24 -55.60 -0.30
N ARG A 7 48.75 -56.60 0.45
CA ARG A 7 47.54 -56.65 1.28
C ARG A 7 47.96 -56.78 2.76
N ILE A 8 46.92 -56.86 3.61
CA ILE A 8 46.80 -57.52 4.95
C ILE A 8 46.99 -56.54 6.15
N PRO A 9 46.40 -56.76 7.36
CA PRO A 9 44.97 -56.67 7.75
C PRO A 9 44.70 -55.98 9.14
N GLY A 10 43.41 -55.82 9.48
CA GLY A 10 42.88 -56.21 10.80
C GLY A 10 42.66 -55.10 11.85
N ILE A 11 41.42 -54.97 12.34
CA ILE A 11 41.01 -55.13 13.76
C ILE A 11 39.49 -54.85 13.88
N VAL A 12 38.83 -55.75 14.60
CA VAL A 12 37.42 -55.75 15.01
C VAL A 12 37.31 -55.22 16.44
N GLN A 13 36.28 -54.42 16.77
CA GLN A 13 35.64 -54.24 18.10
C GLN A 13 34.46 -53.26 17.92
N ASN A 14 33.18 -53.66 17.89
CA ASN A 14 32.23 -54.11 18.92
C ASN A 14 31.74 -53.07 19.97
N ARG A 15 30.42 -52.80 19.90
CA ARG A 15 29.42 -52.42 20.92
C ARG A 15 29.77 -51.56 22.17
N SER A 16 28.95 -50.51 22.29
CA SER A 16 28.02 -50.19 23.41
C SER A 16 28.37 -49.11 24.44
N ASN A 17 27.31 -48.32 24.70
CA ASN A 17 26.88 -47.65 25.94
C ASN A 17 27.41 -46.25 26.34
N LYS A 18 26.50 -45.27 26.13
CA LYS A 18 25.84 -44.37 27.10
C LYS A 18 26.61 -43.25 27.84
N PHE A 19 25.83 -42.16 28.03
CA PHE A 19 25.96 -41.00 28.94
C PHE A 19 26.92 -39.89 28.49
N ASN A 20 26.66 -38.59 28.66
CA ASN A 20 25.48 -37.75 28.93
C ASN A 20 25.96 -36.29 28.81
N SER A 21 25.03 -35.34 28.68
CA SER A 21 25.15 -33.90 28.96
C SER A 21 26.13 -33.06 28.12
N GLY A 22 25.65 -32.60 26.96
CA GLY A 22 26.17 -31.42 26.26
C GLY A 22 25.04 -30.41 26.10
N TRP A 23 25.21 -29.24 26.70
CA TRP A 23 24.24 -28.15 26.82
C TRP A 23 23.61 -27.76 25.46
N ILE A 24 22.29 -27.97 25.33
CA ILE A 24 21.50 -27.40 24.25
C ILE A 24 21.27 -25.93 24.62
N LEU A 25 22.11 -25.03 24.09
CA LEU A 25 21.75 -23.63 23.99
C LEU A 25 20.64 -23.52 22.93
N PRO A 26 19.49 -22.88 23.22
CA PRO A 26 18.55 -22.59 22.18
C PRO A 26 19.21 -21.54 21.29
N PHE A 27 19.52 -21.92 20.06
CA PHE A 27 19.81 -21.00 18.98
C PHE A 27 18.56 -20.12 18.81
N VAL A 28 18.55 -18.96 19.47
CA VAL A 28 17.57 -17.91 19.24
C VAL A 28 17.80 -17.44 17.81
N ARG A 29 17.02 -18.01 16.88
CA ARG A 29 16.94 -17.54 15.50
C ARG A 29 16.28 -16.17 15.54
N MET A 30 17.09 -15.13 15.65
CA MET A 30 16.70 -13.74 15.45
C MET A 30 16.28 -13.59 13.98
N GLY A 31 15.02 -13.90 13.69
CA GLY A 31 14.44 -13.86 12.35
C GLY A 31 13.07 -13.22 12.41
N SER A 32 13.00 -11.96 12.80
CA SER A 32 11.75 -11.18 12.73
C SER A 32 12.00 -9.77 12.21
N THR A 33 12.56 -9.68 11.01
CA THR A 33 12.43 -8.50 10.15
C THR A 33 11.12 -8.50 9.35
N ARG A 34 10.24 -9.49 9.59
CA ARG A 34 9.01 -9.71 8.80
C ARG A 34 7.82 -8.83 9.21
N LEU A 35 7.86 -8.19 10.37
CA LEU A 35 6.71 -7.43 10.89
C LEU A 35 6.81 -5.92 10.60
N CYS A 36 8.01 -5.37 10.44
CA CYS A 36 8.20 -3.92 10.26
C CYS A 36 7.95 -3.41 8.83
N ILE A 37 7.95 -4.27 7.81
CA ILE A 37 7.64 -3.88 6.41
C ILE A 37 6.12 -3.70 6.19
N GLN A 38 5.28 -4.27 7.06
CA GLN A 38 3.82 -4.25 6.87
C GLN A 38 3.14 -2.92 7.20
N MET A 39 3.84 -1.95 7.80
CA MET A 39 3.23 -0.67 8.22
C MET A 39 3.46 0.50 7.24
N SER A 40 4.34 0.36 6.23
CA SER A 40 4.65 1.46 5.30
C SER A 40 4.95 1.05 3.85
N GLY A 41 4.80 -0.24 3.51
CA GLY A 41 5.10 -0.76 2.17
C GLY A 41 4.00 -0.55 1.13
N ILE A 42 4.34 -0.81 -0.14
CA ILE A 42 3.39 -0.81 -1.27
C ILE A 42 2.18 -1.73 -1.02
N GLY A 43 2.41 -2.89 -0.39
CA GLY A 43 1.36 -3.85 -0.05
C GLY A 43 0.34 -3.30 0.93
N TYR A 44 0.79 -2.56 1.94
CA TYR A 44 -0.08 -1.91 2.91
C TYR A 44 -0.96 -0.84 2.25
N ARG A 45 -0.38 -0.03 1.36
CA ARG A 45 -1.14 1.00 0.63
C ARG A 45 -2.13 0.39 -0.36
N LEU A 46 -1.75 -0.70 -1.03
CA LEU A 46 -2.63 -1.45 -1.91
C LEU A 46 -3.82 -2.04 -1.14
N ARG A 47 -3.58 -2.56 0.07
CA ARG A 47 -4.64 -3.03 0.98
C ARG A 47 -5.58 -1.89 1.38
N LYS A 48 -5.05 -0.72 1.74
CA LYS A 48 -5.86 0.47 2.06
C LYS A 48 -6.79 0.86 0.92
N GLU A 49 -6.28 0.89 -0.30
CA GLU A 49 -7.10 1.21 -1.47
C GLU A 49 -8.18 0.17 -1.74
N ARG A 50 -7.86 -1.12 -1.58
CA ARG A 50 -8.87 -2.18 -1.66
C ARG A 50 -9.97 -2.00 -0.61
N GLU A 51 -9.58 -1.73 0.63
CA GLU A 51 -10.52 -1.51 1.74
C GLU A 51 -11.37 -0.25 1.52
N ARG A 52 -10.79 0.82 0.96
CA ARG A 52 -11.51 2.04 0.55
C ARG A 52 -12.61 1.75 -0.47
N LEU A 53 -12.36 0.83 -1.39
CA LEU A 53 -13.34 0.39 -2.40
C LEU A 53 -14.31 -0.67 -1.86
N GLY A 54 -14.17 -1.12 -0.61
CA GLY A 54 -15.04 -2.13 0.00
C GLY A 54 -14.89 -3.53 -0.61
N LEU A 55 -13.77 -3.82 -1.28
CA LEU A 55 -13.58 -5.06 -2.04
C LEU A 55 -12.90 -6.16 -1.22
N SER A 56 -13.31 -7.41 -1.44
CA SER A 56 -12.61 -8.58 -0.91
C SER A 56 -11.30 -8.84 -1.66
N GLN A 57 -10.34 -9.54 -1.04
CA GLN A 57 -9.07 -9.90 -1.71
C GLN A 57 -9.28 -10.69 -3.00
N ARG A 58 -10.29 -11.56 -3.05
CA ARG A 58 -10.65 -12.30 -4.26
C ARG A 58 -11.14 -11.37 -5.37
N ALA A 59 -12.14 -10.54 -5.07
CA ALA A 59 -12.72 -9.63 -6.06
C ALA A 59 -11.67 -8.62 -6.58
N PHE A 60 -10.77 -8.17 -5.70
CA PHE A 60 -9.69 -7.26 -6.08
C PHE A 60 -8.59 -7.93 -6.90
N GLY A 61 -8.24 -9.18 -6.56
CA GLY A 61 -7.33 -10.00 -7.38
C GLY A 61 -7.89 -10.25 -8.78
N GLU A 62 -9.18 -10.58 -8.89
CA GLU A 62 -9.87 -10.81 -10.16
C GLU A 62 -9.79 -9.58 -11.09
N ILE A 63 -9.95 -8.36 -10.54
CA ILE A 63 -9.77 -7.12 -11.30
C ILE A 63 -8.36 -7.03 -11.89
N GLY A 64 -7.34 -7.40 -11.12
CA GLY A 64 -5.95 -7.41 -11.55
C GLY A 64 -5.53 -8.66 -12.32
N GLY A 65 -6.45 -9.59 -12.62
CA GLY A 65 -6.16 -10.85 -13.32
C GLY A 65 -5.31 -11.84 -12.52
N VAL A 66 -5.41 -11.81 -11.18
CA VAL A 66 -4.65 -12.69 -10.27
C VAL A 66 -5.55 -13.41 -9.27
N GLU A 67 -5.06 -14.54 -8.78
CA GLU A 67 -5.71 -15.31 -7.72
C GLU A 67 -5.71 -14.58 -6.36
N ALA A 68 -6.69 -14.88 -5.50
CA ALA A 68 -6.80 -14.30 -4.16
C ALA A 68 -5.52 -14.52 -3.30
N ASN A 69 -4.86 -15.67 -3.46
CA ASN A 69 -3.59 -15.96 -2.79
C ASN A 69 -2.45 -15.03 -3.26
N ALA A 70 -2.42 -14.71 -4.56
CA ALA A 70 -1.45 -13.75 -5.09
C ALA A 70 -1.71 -12.35 -4.52
N GLN A 71 -2.98 -11.95 -4.39
CA GLN A 71 -3.35 -10.68 -3.76
C GLN A 71 -2.89 -10.61 -2.30
N GLY A 72 -3.08 -11.68 -1.54
CA GLY A 72 -2.57 -11.76 -0.16
C GLY A 72 -1.05 -11.58 -0.06
N LYS A 73 -0.29 -12.14 -1.00
CA LYS A 73 1.18 -11.97 -1.08
C LYS A 73 1.60 -10.56 -1.48
N TYR A 74 0.78 -9.85 -2.24
CA TYR A 74 1.03 -8.43 -2.55
C TYR A 74 0.78 -7.57 -1.31
N GLU A 75 -0.33 -7.78 -0.62
CA GLU A 75 -0.68 -7.02 0.59
C GLU A 75 0.26 -7.28 1.76
N SER A 76 0.81 -8.50 1.87
CA SER A 76 1.81 -8.83 2.89
C SER A 76 3.20 -8.23 2.61
N GLY A 77 3.45 -7.81 1.36
CA GLY A 77 4.77 -7.38 0.90
C GLY A 77 5.72 -8.53 0.54
N ASP A 78 5.25 -9.78 0.53
CA ASP A 78 6.06 -10.94 0.10
C ASP A 78 6.40 -10.89 -1.40
N ARG A 79 5.56 -10.23 -2.21
CA ARG A 79 5.78 -10.04 -3.64
C ARG A 79 5.34 -8.65 -4.07
N ALA A 80 6.04 -8.06 -5.04
CA ALA A 80 5.60 -6.80 -5.65
C ALA A 80 4.55 -7.06 -6.76
N PRO A 81 3.49 -6.23 -6.86
CA PRO A 81 2.55 -6.27 -7.99
C PRO A 81 3.26 -5.82 -9.28
N LYS A 82 2.84 -6.38 -10.42
CA LYS A 82 3.35 -5.97 -11.74
C LYS A 82 2.66 -4.69 -12.22
N ALA A 83 3.26 -4.01 -13.20
CA ALA A 83 2.68 -2.83 -13.81
C ALA A 83 1.30 -3.10 -14.44
N ASP A 84 1.12 -4.23 -15.14
CA ASP A 84 -0.17 -4.60 -15.74
C ASP A 84 -1.29 -4.77 -14.70
N TYR A 85 -0.94 -5.35 -13.54
CA TYR A 85 -1.86 -5.47 -12.41
C TYR A 85 -2.28 -4.07 -11.91
N LEU A 86 -1.30 -3.17 -11.72
CA LEU A 86 -1.57 -1.80 -11.28
C LEU A 86 -2.44 -1.03 -12.27
N ALA A 87 -2.19 -1.18 -13.57
CA ALA A 87 -3.02 -0.57 -14.62
C ALA A 87 -4.47 -1.07 -14.58
N ALA A 88 -4.67 -2.38 -14.39
CA ALA A 88 -6.01 -2.98 -14.31
C ALA A 88 -6.80 -2.49 -13.09
N VAL A 89 -6.16 -2.38 -11.92
CA VAL A 89 -6.83 -1.86 -10.72
C VAL A 89 -7.01 -0.34 -10.76
N ALA A 90 -6.16 0.41 -11.46
CA ALA A 90 -6.34 1.85 -11.70
C ALA A 90 -7.66 2.13 -12.42
N ALA A 91 -8.02 1.31 -13.41
CA ALA A 91 -9.29 1.42 -14.13
C ALA A 91 -10.53 1.20 -13.25
N LYS A 92 -10.36 0.64 -12.05
CA LYS A 92 -11.41 0.49 -11.02
C LYS A 92 -11.35 1.56 -9.92
N GLY A 93 -10.58 2.61 -10.14
CA GLY A 93 -10.52 3.77 -9.25
C GLY A 93 -9.55 3.62 -8.09
N VAL A 94 -8.57 2.71 -8.18
CA VAL A 94 -7.44 2.66 -7.23
C VAL A 94 -6.48 3.80 -7.52
N ASP A 95 -6.08 4.54 -6.48
CA ASP A 95 -5.02 5.53 -6.59
C ASP A 95 -3.65 4.85 -6.65
N VAL A 96 -3.22 4.50 -7.87
CA VAL A 96 -1.92 3.84 -8.10
C VAL A 96 -0.75 4.76 -7.72
N LEU A 97 -0.88 6.07 -7.86
CA LEU A 97 0.20 6.98 -7.46
C LEU A 97 0.36 6.95 -5.95
N TYR A 98 -0.72 6.98 -5.18
CA TYR A 98 -0.66 6.75 -3.73
C TYR A 98 -0.05 5.39 -3.40
N VAL A 99 -0.46 4.32 -4.08
CA VAL A 99 0.13 2.98 -3.89
C VAL A 99 1.65 3.00 -4.11
N LEU A 100 2.15 3.73 -5.11
CA LEU A 100 3.58 3.80 -5.43
C LEU A 100 4.37 4.77 -4.54
N THR A 101 3.90 6.00 -4.37
CA THR A 101 4.64 7.10 -3.72
C THR A 101 4.32 7.26 -2.24
N GLY A 102 3.18 6.72 -1.79
CA GLY A 102 2.67 6.94 -0.44
C GLY A 102 2.12 8.34 -0.19
N THR A 103 2.14 9.21 -1.20
CA THR A 103 1.53 10.54 -1.13
C THR A 103 0.15 10.44 -1.76
N PRO A 104 -0.95 10.73 -1.04
CA PRO A 104 -2.28 10.70 -1.62
C PRO A 104 -2.31 11.61 -2.85
N THR A 105 -2.85 11.14 -3.98
CA THR A 105 -3.17 12.10 -5.03
C THR A 105 -4.26 13.03 -4.51
N PRO A 106 -4.09 14.34 -4.63
CA PRO A 106 -5.23 15.23 -4.59
C PRO A 106 -6.20 14.70 -5.64
N ILE A 107 -7.46 14.47 -5.23
CA ILE A 107 -8.54 14.01 -6.11
C ILE A 107 -8.43 14.84 -7.40
N PRO A 108 -8.20 14.21 -8.57
CA PRO A 108 -8.23 14.93 -9.82
C PRO A 108 -9.59 15.61 -9.92
N ILE A 109 -9.61 16.93 -9.93
CA ILE A 109 -10.83 17.66 -10.29
C ILE A 109 -10.92 17.50 -11.81
N ASP A 110 -11.41 16.34 -12.25
CA ASP A 110 -11.61 16.07 -13.66
C ASP A 110 -12.74 16.98 -14.17
N ASN A 111 -12.56 17.55 -15.36
CA ASN A 111 -13.50 18.49 -16.01
C ASN A 111 -13.59 19.89 -15.39
N LEU A 112 -12.46 20.47 -14.98
CA LEU A 112 -12.41 21.92 -14.73
C LEU A 112 -12.90 22.69 -15.96
N SER A 113 -13.83 23.60 -15.74
CA SER A 113 -14.22 24.59 -16.74
C SER A 113 -13.03 25.50 -17.06
N THR A 114 -13.05 26.14 -18.24
CA THR A 114 -12.02 27.13 -18.64
C THR A 114 -11.87 28.26 -17.61
N ALA A 115 -12.95 28.60 -16.90
CA ALA A 115 -12.91 29.61 -15.84
C ALA A 115 -12.11 29.12 -14.63
N GLU A 116 -12.34 27.89 -14.17
CA GLU A 116 -11.64 27.31 -13.02
C GLU A 116 -10.16 27.06 -13.32
N GLU A 117 -9.85 26.59 -14.54
CA GLU A 117 -8.46 26.41 -14.99
C GLU A 117 -7.68 27.74 -14.96
N LYS A 118 -8.29 28.82 -15.45
CA LYS A 118 -7.68 30.16 -15.43
C LYS A 118 -7.44 30.67 -14.01
N VAL A 119 -8.39 30.42 -13.09
CA VAL A 119 -8.26 30.79 -11.68
C VAL A 119 -7.09 30.04 -11.05
N LEU A 120 -7.00 28.72 -11.24
CA LEU A 120 -5.91 27.91 -10.70
C LEU A 120 -4.55 28.28 -11.28
N GLY A 121 -4.47 28.55 -12.58
CA GLY A 121 -3.26 29.04 -13.24
C GLY A 121 -2.78 30.35 -12.63
N SER A 122 -3.69 31.32 -12.49
CA SER A 122 -3.38 32.61 -11.86
C SER A 122 -2.95 32.44 -10.41
N TYR A 123 -3.70 31.65 -9.62
CA TYR A 123 -3.42 31.38 -8.22
C TYR A 123 -2.02 30.81 -7.98
N ARG A 124 -1.57 29.86 -8.81
CA ARG A 124 -0.24 29.25 -8.70
C ARG A 124 0.92 30.21 -8.97
N THR A 125 0.67 31.29 -9.71
CA THR A 125 1.70 32.31 -10.01
C THR A 125 1.86 33.38 -8.92
N LEU A 126 0.88 33.50 -8.03
CA LEU A 126 0.87 34.49 -6.96
C LEU A 126 1.89 34.17 -5.86
N HIS A 127 2.27 35.20 -5.10
CA HIS A 127 3.07 35.04 -3.90
C HIS A 127 2.25 34.43 -2.76
N LYS A 128 2.94 33.87 -1.76
CA LYS A 128 2.29 33.11 -0.69
C LYS A 128 1.30 33.94 0.14
N GLU A 129 1.61 35.22 0.38
CA GLU A 129 0.72 36.13 1.10
C GLU A 129 -0.61 36.35 0.35
N ASP A 130 -0.53 36.54 -0.97
CA ASP A 130 -1.71 36.71 -1.83
C ASP A 130 -2.53 35.42 -1.92
N GLN A 131 -1.85 34.27 -2.02
CA GLN A 131 -2.50 32.96 -2.00
C GLN A 131 -3.27 32.73 -0.68
N ASP A 132 -2.66 33.07 0.46
CA ASP A 132 -3.29 32.91 1.77
C ASP A 132 -4.50 33.85 1.93
N ALA A 133 -4.40 35.10 1.47
CA ALA A 133 -5.50 36.05 1.48
C ALA A 133 -6.68 35.59 0.64
N ILE A 134 -6.42 35.14 -0.60
CA ILE A 134 -7.45 34.60 -1.49
C ILE A 134 -8.11 33.36 -0.87
N SER A 135 -7.32 32.43 -0.32
CA SER A 135 -7.84 31.23 0.35
C SER A 135 -8.82 31.59 1.47
N ARG A 136 -8.47 32.54 2.33
CA ARG A 136 -9.35 32.99 3.44
C ARG A 136 -10.65 33.57 2.91
N LEU A 137 -10.58 34.45 1.92
CA LEU A 137 -11.76 35.06 1.31
C LEU A 137 -12.68 34.00 0.68
N THR A 138 -12.12 33.06 -0.08
CA THR A 138 -12.89 31.98 -0.70
C THR A 138 -13.59 31.11 0.35
N ILE A 139 -12.91 30.75 1.44
CA ILE A 139 -13.50 29.97 2.55
C ILE A 139 -14.65 30.74 3.19
N THR A 140 -14.43 31.99 3.59
CA THR A 140 -15.47 32.81 4.23
C THR A 140 -16.69 32.99 3.33
N LEU A 141 -16.49 33.24 2.04
CA LEU A 141 -17.60 33.37 1.08
C LEU A 141 -18.37 32.05 0.91
N ALA A 142 -17.66 30.91 0.88
CA ALA A 142 -18.29 29.60 0.81
C ALA A 142 -19.16 29.32 2.04
N GLU A 143 -18.63 29.57 3.24
CA GLU A 143 -19.36 29.40 4.52
C GLU A 143 -20.61 30.29 4.60
N LEU A 144 -20.50 31.55 4.17
CA LEU A 144 -21.64 32.46 4.12
C LEU A 144 -22.69 31.98 3.11
N SER A 145 -22.29 31.57 1.91
CA SER A 145 -23.22 31.09 0.88
C SER A 145 -24.01 29.85 1.33
N ALA A 146 -23.34 28.93 2.05
CA ALA A 146 -23.97 27.75 2.63
C ALA A 146 -24.98 28.15 3.72
N SER A 147 -24.62 29.13 4.56
CA SER A 147 -25.48 29.63 5.65
C SER A 147 -26.74 30.33 5.14
N TYR A 148 -26.64 31.13 4.07
CA TYR A 148 -27.80 31.79 3.44
C TYR A 148 -28.80 30.80 2.85
N SER A 149 -28.33 29.66 2.32
CA SER A 149 -29.19 28.63 1.73
C SER A 149 -30.08 27.92 2.77
N ILE A 150 -29.68 27.92 4.04
CA ILE A 150 -30.46 27.31 5.14
C ILE A 150 -31.56 28.26 5.62
N HIS A 151 -31.30 29.57 5.70
CA HIS A 151 -32.27 30.54 6.20
C HIS A 151 -33.43 30.84 5.24
N ASN A 152 -33.27 30.60 3.94
CA ASN A 152 -34.30 30.91 2.94
C ASN A 152 -35.37 29.82 2.77
N LYS A 153 -35.27 28.69 3.50
CA LYS A 153 -36.21 27.55 3.41
C LYS A 153 -37.29 27.55 4.49
N SER A 154 -37.26 28.51 5.43
CA SER A 154 -38.12 28.54 6.62
C SER A 154 -39.18 29.65 6.62
N LEU A 155 -39.69 30.05 5.45
CA LEU A 155 -40.90 30.87 5.39
C LEU A 155 -42.09 29.95 5.07
N PRO A 156 -43.00 29.66 6.03
CA PRO A 156 -44.29 29.07 5.69
C PRO A 156 -45.10 30.12 4.92
N ASP A 157 -45.61 29.76 3.75
CA ASP A 157 -46.72 30.48 3.13
C ASP A 157 -47.92 30.36 4.07
N ASP A 158 -48.17 31.41 4.86
CA ASP A 158 -49.45 31.58 5.55
C ASP A 158 -50.51 31.95 4.49
N HIS A 159 -51.32 30.96 4.11
CA HIS A 159 -52.61 31.14 3.43
C HIS A 159 -53.70 30.36 4.16
#